data_AF-A0A135P8C3-F1
#
_entry.id   AF-A0A135P8C3-F1
#
_cell.length_a   1.000
_cell.length_b   1.000
_cell.length_c   1.000
_cell.angle_alpha   90.00
_cell.angle_beta   90.00
_cell.angle_gamma   90.00
#
_symmetry.space_group_name_H-M   'P 1'
#
loop_
_entity.id
_entity.type
_entity.pdbx_description
1 polymer ?
#
loop_
_entity_poly.entity_id
_entity_poly.type
_entity_poly.pdbx_seq_one_letter_code
_entity_poly.pdbx_strand_id
1 'polypeptide(L)' 'MTEPEKTYTATFRHNARQPQDWQKTLSRIPGLTLISATGRHARIKGTLEAIAKLGDDVIVEEELPRYL' A
#
# COMPACT_ATOMS: atom_id res chain seq x y z
N MET A 1 0.79 -21.13 -7.27
CA MET A 1 -0.19 -20.76 -6.25
C MET A 1 -0.14 -19.25 -6.14
N THR A 2 -1.23 -18.55 -6.41
CA THR A 2 -1.28 -17.08 -6.27
C THR A 2 -1.22 -16.75 -4.78
N GLU A 3 -0.29 -15.89 -4.37
CA GLU A 3 -0.20 -15.48 -2.97
C GLU A 3 -1.54 -14.90 -2.47
N PRO A 4 -1.93 -15.17 -1.22
CA PRO A 4 -3.15 -14.60 -0.67
C PRO A 4 -3.04 -13.08 -0.61
N GLU A 5 -4.08 -12.38 -1.07
CA GLU A 5 -4.16 -10.94 -0.90
C GLU A 5 -4.30 -10.59 0.59
N LYS A 6 -3.50 -9.64 1.06
CA LYS A 6 -3.56 -9.14 2.43
C LYS A 6 -3.79 -7.63 2.44
N THR A 7 -4.15 -7.12 3.61
CA THR A 7 -4.28 -5.68 3.84
C THR A 7 -2.97 -5.15 4.40
N TYR A 8 -2.54 -4.01 3.88
CA TYR A 8 -1.33 -3.33 4.28
C TYR A 8 -1.61 -1.85 4.55
N THR A 9 -0.84 -1.27 5.45
CA THR A 9 -0.76 0.18 5.65
C THR A 9 0.51 0.67 4.96
N ALA A 10 0.34 1.48 3.93
CA ALA A 10 1.40 2.13 3.18
C ALA A 10 1.56 3.58 3.64
N THR A 11 2.77 3.98 3.99
CA THR A 11 3.11 5.29 4.54
C THR A 11 4.27 5.88 3.77
N PHE A 12 4.06 7.02 3.12
CA PHE A 12 5.17 7.74 2.48
C PHE A 12 6.13 8.27 3.54
N ARG A 13 7.44 8.07 3.32
CA ARG A 13 8.49 8.58 4.20
C ARG A 13 8.42 10.10 4.33
N HIS A 14 8.94 10.62 5.45
CA HIS A 14 8.84 12.05 5.73
C HIS A 14 9.57 12.94 4.72
N ASN A 15 10.68 12.43 4.18
CA ASN A 15 11.53 13.07 3.17
C ASN A 15 11.04 12.86 1.72
N ALA A 16 10.08 11.96 1.51
CA ALA A 16 9.49 11.73 0.20
C ALA A 16 8.44 12.81 -0.12
N ARG A 17 8.31 13.14 -1.41
CA ARG A 17 7.27 14.06 -1.86
C ARG A 17 5.91 13.41 -1.62
N GLN A 18 5.06 14.05 -0.83
CA GLN A 18 3.74 13.52 -0.52
C GLN A 18 2.98 13.23 -1.83
N PRO A 19 2.38 12.05 -1.98
CA PRO A 19 1.53 11.75 -3.13
C PRO A 19 0.39 12.76 -3.14
N GLN A 20 0.24 13.50 -4.24
CA GLN A 20 -0.98 14.29 -4.44
C GLN A 20 -2.20 13.37 -4.54
N ASP A 21 -1.99 12.15 -5.04
CA ASP A 21 -3.07 11.21 -5.31
C ASP A 21 -2.60 9.74 -5.19
N TRP A 22 -3.06 9.07 -4.12
CA TRP A 22 -2.76 7.65 -3.87
C TRP A 22 -3.38 6.74 -4.93
N GLN A 23 -4.60 7.05 -5.38
CA GLN A 23 -5.32 6.23 -6.35
C GLN A 23 -4.57 6.23 -7.68
N LYS A 24 -4.08 7.39 -8.14
CA LYS A 24 -3.25 7.49 -9.33
C LYS A 24 -1.92 6.72 -9.19
N THR A 25 -1.32 6.74 -8.01
CA THR A 25 -0.06 6.02 -7.75
C THR A 25 -0.26 4.51 -7.82
N LEU A 26 -1.29 4.01 -7.15
CA LEU A 26 -1.61 2.59 -7.04
C LEU A 26 -2.18 2.02 -8.34
N SER A 27 -2.91 2.81 -9.13
CA SER A 27 -3.46 2.39 -10.43
C SER A 27 -2.40 1.88 -11.42
N ARG A 28 -1.14 2.25 -11.23
CA ARG A 28 0.00 1.82 -12.06
C ARG A 28 0.55 0.45 -11.65
N ILE A 29 0.17 -0.05 -10.49
CA ILE A 29 0.66 -1.30 -9.93
C ILE A 29 -0.48 -2.32 -9.99
N PRO A 30 -0.45 -3.26 -10.96
CA PRO A 30 -1.48 -4.28 -11.07
C PRO A 30 -1.46 -5.17 -9.81
N GLY A 31 -2.64 -5.47 -9.27
CA GLY A 31 -2.79 -6.27 -8.05
C GLY A 31 -2.83 -5.47 -6.75
N LEU A 32 -2.80 -4.13 -6.81
CA LEU A 32 -3.06 -3.27 -5.66
C LEU A 32 -4.44 -2.61 -5.75
N THR A 33 -5.15 -2.62 -4.63
CA THR A 33 -6.43 -1.94 -4.45
C THR A 33 -6.30 -0.94 -3.30
N LEU A 34 -6.67 0.32 -3.54
CA LEU A 34 -6.76 1.32 -2.49
C LEU A 34 -8.05 1.11 -1.69
N ILE A 35 -7.94 0.93 -0.37
CA ILE A 35 -9.09 0.86 0.54
C ILE A 35 -9.43 2.25 1.06
N SER A 36 -8.43 2.97 1.56
CA SER A 36 -8.59 4.33 2.06
C SER A 36 -7.25 5.07 2.06
N ALA A 37 -7.27 6.39 1.97
CA ALA A 37 -6.08 7.23 2.07
C ALA A 37 -6.35 8.47 2.93
N THR A 38 -5.40 8.80 3.79
CA THR A 38 -5.44 9.99 4.64
C THR A 38 -4.05 10.63 4.67
N GLY A 39 -3.87 11.67 3.86
CA GLY A 39 -2.60 12.38 3.77
C GLY A 39 -1.47 11.48 3.24
N ARG A 40 -0.46 11.21 4.09
CA ARG A 40 0.70 10.37 3.76
C ARG A 40 0.49 8.88 3.99
N HIS A 41 -0.66 8.50 4.53
CA HIS A 41 -1.01 7.11 4.84
C HIS A 41 -2.08 6.63 3.86
N ALA A 42 -1.98 5.38 3.44
CA ALA A 42 -3.02 4.68 2.72
C ALA A 42 -3.13 3.23 3.19
N ARG A 43 -4.36 2.76 3.30
CA ARG A 43 -4.66 1.36 3.51
C ARG A 43 -4.92 0.74 2.15
N ILE A 44 -4.17 -0.30 1.83
CA ILE A 44 -4.18 -0.95 0.52
C ILE A 44 -4.33 -2.46 0.68
N LYS A 45 -4.92 -3.11 -0.32
CA LYS A 45 -5.03 -4.56 -0.40
C LYS A 45 -4.25 -5.05 -1.61
N GLY A 46 -3.49 -6.13 -1.48
CA GLY A 46 -2.80 -6.74 -2.60
C GLY A 46 -1.93 -7.93 -2.23
N THR A 47 -1.16 -8.44 -3.18
CA THR A 47 -0.15 -9.49 -2.95
C THR A 47 1.19 -8.90 -2.53
N LEU A 48 2.05 -9.70 -1.91
CA LEU A 48 3.39 -9.27 -1.50
C LEU A 48 4.21 -8.79 -2.70
N GLU A 49 4.12 -9.48 -3.84
CA GLU A 49 4.74 -9.08 -5.11
C GLU A 49 4.28 -7.70 -5.61
N ALA A 50 3.00 -7.36 -5.45
CA ALA A 50 2.46 -6.07 -5.86
C ALA A 50 2.91 -4.95 -4.91
N ILE A 51 2.95 -5.23 -3.61
CA ILE A 51 3.42 -4.31 -2.58
C ILE A 51 4.91 -3.96 -2.77
N ALA A 52 5.74 -4.93 -3.13
CA ALA A 52 7.16 -4.72 -3.40
C ALA A 52 7.41 -3.70 -4.54
N LYS A 53 6.41 -3.41 -5.39
CA LYS A 53 6.50 -2.43 -6.49
C LYS A 53 6.19 -0.99 -6.08
N LEU A 54 5.80 -0.73 -4.82
CA LEU A 54 5.52 0.63 -4.32
C LEU A 54 6.77 1.51 -4.24
N GLY A 55 7.96 0.91 -4.23
CA GLY A 55 9.25 1.59 -4.17
C GLY A 55 9.68 1.96 -2.75
N ASP A 56 10.97 2.31 -2.60
CA ASP A 56 11.62 2.53 -1.31
C ASP A 56 11.12 3.76 -0.52
N ASP A 57 10.44 4.69 -1.19
CA ASP A 57 9.86 5.90 -0.60
C ASP A 57 8.60 5.63 0.24
N VAL A 58 8.06 4.42 0.17
CA VAL A 58 6.86 3.98 0.88
C VAL A 58 7.23 2.89 1.87
N ILE A 59 6.96 3.13 3.15
CA ILE A 59 7.03 2.12 4.20
C ILE A 59 5.71 1.35 4.16
N VAL A 60 5.78 0.02 4.11
CA VAL A 60 4.57 -0.81 4.08
C VAL A 60 4.58 -1.77 5.26
N GLU A 61 3.49 -1.76 6.01
CA GLU A 61 3.27 -2.58 7.19
C GLU A 61 2.07 -3.49 6.95
N GLU A 62 2.23 -4.80 7.15
CA GLU A 62 1.11 -5.74 7.07
C GLU A 62 0.14 -5.47 8.23
N GLU A 63 -1.13 -5.29 7.90
CA GLU A 63 -2.16 -5.13 8.92
C GLU A 63 -2.60 -6.51 9.41
N LEU A 64 -2.20 -6.84 10.64
CA LEU A 64 -2.62 -8.08 11.27
C LEU A 64 -4.13 -8.02 11.58
N PRO A 65 -4.91 -9.06 11.22
CA PRO A 65 -6.33 -9.11 11.54
C PRO A 65 -6.53 -9.04 13.06
N ARG A 66 -7.37 -8.13 13.53
CA ARG A 66 -7.62 -7.86 14.96
C ARG A 66 -8.49 -8.91 15.67
N TYR A 67 -8.54 -10.15 15.21
CA TYR A 67 -9.38 -11.18 15.82
C TYR A 67 -8.55 -12.45 16.10
N LEU A 68 -8.30 -12.68 17.40
CA LEU A 68 -8.02 -13.99 18.01
C LEU A 68 -9.35 -14.66 18.35
#